data_AF-A0A1I0YER2-F1
#
_entry.id   AF-A0A1I0YER2-F1
#
_cell.length_a   1.000
_cell.length_b   1.000
_cell.length_c   1.000
_cell.angle_alpha   90.00
_cell.angle_beta   90.00
_cell.angle_gamma   90.00
#
_symmetry.space_group_name_H-M   'P 1'
#
loop_
_entity.id
_entity.type
_entity.pdbx_description
1 polymer ?
#
loop_
_entity_poly.entity_id
_entity_poly.type
_entity_poly.pdbx_seq_one_letter_code
_entity_poly.pdbx_strand_id
1 'polypeptide(L)'
;MFFNTVWTSNSEAAPFDREVLAGNLKYLSFPFNEEWSGAGEYAVVNFPNLEEVFVPGVTETFDAHTFKDCPKLKRIVVAKDKKEAKTWAKYAPWGAPKDCEVIWDKTAKPKGSAFVASPVIVAKTTSTPDPKNYRHAMRELIEDIRKYTLARNYPDFQIINNGGVAIFTEDLAHGWTLDDTKKLGAVVDAVTVEDVNYGADINWDAADDEETPEQYREDFYSYMATAERVGVRSLVIDYCWSPEKIKRSFEECKRRGFGDCVATDRELTKIPTYELPHTPRDVYKIADLDSFMLLLNPNSDKEPQFTDKDDYLNKLAATWFDCIIIDLVYAGDVLTREDIQRLRYKPNGARRLVCCYMSLGEAEVYRSYWNPEWSNYKPGSDDPTDPNYMKWKDAVSYCEWIAEPNPFWEGNYKVKYWTAEWKKVLFGLEDSYLDLILRANFDGVFLDVIDAYEYFESGEDDKFA
;
A
#
# COMPACT_ATOMS: atom_id res chain seq x y z
N MET A 1 2.23 -31.35 -4.48
CA MET A 1 2.09 -29.88 -4.46
C MET A 1 0.89 -29.58 -5.33
N PHE A 2 -0.27 -29.28 -4.73
CA PHE A 2 -1.48 -28.98 -5.49
C PHE A 2 -1.42 -27.51 -5.88
N PHE A 3 -1.41 -27.22 -7.18
CA PHE A 3 -1.54 -25.87 -7.69
C PHE A 3 -3.04 -25.54 -7.71
N ASN A 4 -3.44 -24.47 -7.02
CA ASN A 4 -4.77 -23.90 -7.21
C ASN A 4 -4.69 -22.97 -8.41
N THR A 5 -5.57 -23.16 -9.39
CA THR A 5 -5.62 -22.32 -10.59
C THR A 5 -7.00 -21.70 -10.67
N VAL A 6 -7.05 -20.38 -10.88
CA VAL A 6 -8.26 -19.70 -11.37
C VAL A 6 -8.18 -19.58 -12.89
N TRP A 7 -9.18 -20.08 -13.61
CA TRP A 7 -9.25 -19.99 -15.08
C TRP A 7 -10.38 -19.03 -15.50
N THR A 8 -10.04 -18.03 -16.31
CA THR A 8 -11.01 -17.14 -16.96
C THR A 8 -11.12 -17.49 -18.45
N SER A 9 -12.33 -17.45 -19.02
CA SER A 9 -12.53 -17.61 -20.47
C SER A 9 -12.74 -16.24 -21.11
N ASN A 10 -11.72 -15.72 -21.82
CA ASN A 10 -11.92 -14.62 -22.74
C ASN A 10 -12.61 -15.13 -24.00
N SER A 11 -13.72 -14.50 -24.39
CA SER A 11 -14.33 -14.73 -25.69
C SER A 11 -13.41 -14.19 -26.78
N GLU A 12 -13.01 -15.09 -27.67
CA GLU A 12 -12.24 -14.89 -28.89
C GLU A 12 -10.77 -14.45 -28.72
N ALA A 13 -9.88 -15.45 -28.79
CA ALA A 13 -8.45 -15.35 -29.12
C ALA A 13 -7.49 -14.72 -28.08
N ALA A 14 -7.38 -15.30 -26.88
CA ALA A 14 -6.16 -15.20 -26.07
C ALA A 14 -5.99 -16.45 -25.17
N PRO A 15 -4.76 -16.92 -24.90
CA PRO A 15 -4.53 -18.02 -23.97
C PRO A 15 -4.90 -17.58 -22.55
N PHE A 16 -5.61 -18.45 -21.84
CA PHE A 16 -6.04 -18.29 -20.44
C PHE A 16 -5.04 -17.55 -19.54
N ASP A 17 -5.46 -16.47 -18.90
CA ASP A 17 -4.70 -15.86 -17.80
C ASP A 17 -4.70 -16.83 -16.61
N ARG A 18 -3.51 -17.22 -16.17
CA ARG A 18 -3.32 -18.12 -15.02
C ARG A 18 -3.00 -17.28 -13.79
N GLU A 19 -3.96 -17.14 -12.88
CA GLU A 19 -3.65 -16.78 -11.50
C GLU A 19 -3.45 -18.06 -10.67
N VAL A 20 -2.24 -18.22 -10.13
CA VAL A 20 -1.91 -19.30 -9.19
C VAL A 20 -2.15 -18.78 -7.77
N LEU A 21 -3.26 -19.17 -7.15
CA LEU A 21 -3.62 -18.76 -5.78
C LEU A 21 -3.17 -19.80 -4.75
N ALA A 22 -1.92 -19.77 -4.26
CA ALA A 22 -1.56 -20.62 -3.13
C ALA A 22 -2.05 -20.00 -1.81
N GLY A 23 -2.85 -20.71 -1.01
CA GLY A 23 -3.27 -20.20 0.30
C GLY A 23 -4.51 -20.85 0.94
N ASN A 24 -4.80 -20.38 2.16
CA ASN A 24 -5.95 -20.76 3.00
C ASN A 24 -7.23 -19.98 2.62
N LEU A 25 -7.45 -19.76 1.32
CA LEU A 25 -8.56 -18.95 0.82
C LEU A 25 -9.90 -19.49 1.36
N LYS A 26 -10.63 -18.68 2.13
CA LYS A 26 -11.95 -19.00 2.67
C LYS A 26 -13.11 -18.35 1.92
N TYR A 27 -12.83 -17.27 1.21
CA TYR A 27 -13.81 -16.53 0.44
C TYR A 27 -13.22 -16.15 -0.92
N LEU A 28 -14.01 -16.27 -1.98
CA LEU A 28 -13.65 -15.87 -3.34
C LEU A 28 -14.76 -15.00 -3.93
N SER A 29 -14.42 -13.88 -4.56
CA SER A 29 -15.35 -13.10 -5.39
C SER A 29 -14.84 -13.10 -6.83
N PHE A 30 -15.72 -13.37 -7.79
CA PHE A 30 -15.38 -13.25 -9.22
C PHE A 30 -15.37 -11.77 -9.67
N PRO A 31 -14.61 -11.42 -10.74
CA PRO A 31 -14.51 -10.04 -11.24
C PRO A 31 -15.83 -9.47 -11.77
N PHE A 32 -16.01 -8.16 -11.66
CA PHE A 32 -17.22 -7.43 -12.08
C PHE A 32 -17.08 -6.69 -13.43
N ASN A 33 -15.96 -6.85 -14.12
CA ASN A 33 -15.63 -6.05 -15.30
C ASN A 33 -16.22 -6.65 -16.60
N GLU A 34 -16.34 -5.81 -17.64
CA GLU A 34 -16.90 -6.20 -18.95
C GLU A 34 -16.03 -7.22 -19.71
N GLU A 35 -14.77 -7.38 -19.33
CA GLU A 35 -13.84 -8.34 -19.94
C GLU A 35 -14.01 -9.77 -19.39
N TRP A 36 -14.71 -9.94 -18.26
CA TRP A 36 -14.99 -11.23 -17.66
C TRP A 36 -16.47 -11.60 -17.82
N SER A 37 -16.75 -12.71 -18.52
CA SER A 37 -18.12 -13.19 -18.76
C SER A 37 -18.43 -14.53 -18.09
N GLY A 38 -17.47 -15.17 -17.43
CA GLY A 38 -17.72 -16.43 -16.74
C GLY A 38 -16.51 -17.25 -16.35
N ALA A 39 -16.79 -18.44 -15.81
CA ALA A 39 -15.79 -19.40 -15.35
C ALA A 39 -15.97 -20.75 -16.06
N GLY A 40 -14.91 -21.20 -16.72
CA GLY A 40 -14.88 -22.47 -17.45
C GLY A 40 -14.72 -23.70 -16.54
N GLU A 41 -14.74 -24.88 -17.15
CA GLU A 41 -14.59 -26.14 -16.42
C GLU A 41 -13.29 -26.17 -15.63
N TYR A 42 -13.37 -26.57 -14.36
CA TYR A 42 -12.24 -26.60 -13.42
C TYR A 42 -11.60 -25.23 -13.11
N ALA A 43 -12.35 -24.14 -13.29
CA ALA A 43 -11.87 -22.79 -13.03
C ALA A 43 -11.53 -22.50 -11.56
N VAL A 44 -11.99 -23.24 -10.56
CA VAL A 44 -11.68 -23.01 -9.13
C VAL A 44 -11.54 -24.36 -8.43
N VAL A 45 -10.41 -25.04 -8.63
CA VAL A 45 -10.22 -26.43 -8.19
C VAL A 45 -9.12 -26.56 -7.14
N ASN A 46 -9.31 -27.52 -6.23
CA ASN A 46 -8.39 -27.86 -5.13
C ASN A 46 -8.25 -26.79 -4.03
N PHE A 47 -9.30 -26.03 -3.71
CA PHE A 47 -9.27 -25.12 -2.56
C PHE A 47 -9.81 -25.80 -1.29
N PRO A 48 -8.96 -26.43 -0.44
CA PRO A 48 -9.42 -27.21 0.72
C PRO A 48 -10.07 -26.38 1.83
N ASN A 49 -9.90 -25.06 1.79
CA ASN A 49 -10.37 -24.14 2.82
C ASN A 49 -11.40 -23.13 2.33
N LEU A 50 -11.78 -23.17 1.05
CA LEU A 50 -12.78 -22.25 0.50
C LEU A 50 -14.13 -22.56 1.14
N GLU A 51 -14.72 -21.57 1.81
CA GLU A 51 -15.97 -21.68 2.56
C GLU A 51 -17.13 -20.98 1.81
N GLU A 52 -16.84 -19.92 1.06
CA GLU A 52 -17.86 -19.16 0.33
C GLU A 52 -17.35 -18.54 -0.97
N VAL A 53 -18.24 -18.45 -1.96
CA VAL A 53 -17.98 -17.80 -3.25
C VAL A 53 -19.06 -16.77 -3.55
N PHE A 54 -18.68 -15.63 -4.12
CA PHE A 54 -19.57 -14.65 -4.69
C PHE A 54 -19.43 -14.60 -6.21
N VAL A 55 -20.56 -14.67 -6.90
CA VAL A 55 -20.67 -14.65 -8.37
C VAL A 55 -21.44 -13.38 -8.78
N PRO A 56 -20.83 -12.45 -9.51
CA PRO A 56 -21.42 -11.15 -9.83
C PRO A 56 -22.53 -11.25 -10.88
N GLY A 57 -23.43 -10.27 -10.91
CA GLY A 57 -24.59 -10.28 -11.81
C GLY A 57 -24.23 -10.24 -13.30
N VAL A 58 -23.05 -9.72 -13.63
CA VAL A 58 -22.49 -9.68 -15.00
C VAL A 58 -22.17 -11.08 -15.55
N THR A 59 -22.07 -12.10 -14.69
CA THR A 59 -21.74 -13.49 -15.11
C THR A 59 -22.73 -14.02 -16.16
N GLU A 60 -22.20 -14.48 -17.29
CA GLU A 60 -22.95 -15.10 -18.38
C GLU A 60 -22.81 -16.63 -18.42
N THR A 61 -21.63 -17.15 -18.07
CA THR A 61 -21.32 -18.59 -18.16
C THR A 61 -20.65 -19.15 -16.90
N PHE A 62 -20.98 -20.40 -16.57
CA PHE A 62 -20.40 -21.13 -15.44
C PHE A 62 -20.52 -22.64 -15.67
N ASP A 63 -19.39 -23.32 -15.77
CA ASP A 63 -19.35 -24.75 -16.10
C ASP A 63 -19.59 -25.68 -14.91
N ALA A 64 -19.95 -26.93 -15.21
CA ALA A 64 -20.48 -27.87 -14.22
C ALA A 64 -19.48 -28.34 -13.15
N HIS A 65 -18.18 -28.14 -13.35
CA HIS A 65 -17.13 -28.59 -12.43
C HIS A 65 -16.20 -27.46 -11.99
N THR A 66 -16.66 -26.22 -12.04
CA THR A 66 -15.88 -25.05 -11.64
C THR A 66 -15.28 -25.21 -10.23
N PHE A 67 -16.03 -25.69 -9.23
CA PHE A 67 -15.61 -25.80 -7.83
C PHE A 67 -15.19 -27.22 -7.39
N LYS A 68 -14.65 -28.01 -8.32
CA LYS A 68 -14.23 -29.38 -8.00
C LYS A 68 -13.16 -29.40 -6.90
N ASP A 69 -13.23 -30.39 -6.01
CA ASP A 69 -12.26 -30.60 -4.92
C ASP A 69 -12.13 -29.41 -3.93
N CYS A 70 -13.25 -28.72 -3.68
CA CYS A 70 -13.40 -27.65 -2.68
C CYS A 70 -14.26 -28.12 -1.48
N PRO A 71 -13.74 -29.02 -0.61
CA PRO A 71 -14.55 -29.76 0.37
C PRO A 71 -15.19 -28.92 1.49
N LYS A 72 -14.73 -27.69 1.72
CA LYS A 72 -15.29 -26.80 2.74
C LYS A 72 -16.27 -25.76 2.19
N LEU A 73 -16.54 -25.76 0.88
CA LEU A 73 -17.35 -24.73 0.24
C LEU A 73 -18.81 -24.91 0.63
N LYS A 74 -19.33 -24.01 1.47
CA LYS A 74 -20.66 -24.07 2.06
C LYS A 74 -21.66 -23.14 1.41
N ARG A 75 -21.21 -22.04 0.79
CA ARG A 75 -22.10 -21.04 0.20
C ARG A 75 -21.60 -20.53 -1.15
N ILE A 76 -22.50 -20.43 -2.12
CA ILE A 76 -22.27 -19.72 -3.38
C ILE A 76 -23.37 -18.68 -3.51
N VAL A 77 -23.02 -17.41 -3.40
CA VAL A 77 -23.94 -16.27 -3.52
C VAL A 77 -23.87 -15.75 -4.95
N VAL A 78 -24.99 -15.78 -5.66
CA VAL A 78 -25.08 -15.31 -7.04
C VAL A 78 -25.91 -14.04 -7.09
N ALA A 79 -25.27 -12.94 -7.50
CA ALA A 79 -25.89 -11.62 -7.65
C ALA A 79 -26.74 -11.48 -8.92
N LYS A 80 -27.55 -12.49 -9.21
CA LYS A 80 -28.41 -12.57 -10.41
C LYS A 80 -29.69 -13.32 -10.10
N ASP A 81 -30.75 -13.05 -10.85
CA ASP A 81 -31.96 -13.86 -10.76
C ASP A 81 -31.73 -15.23 -11.42
N LYS A 82 -32.10 -16.32 -10.73
CA LYS A 82 -31.95 -17.70 -11.25
C LYS A 82 -32.60 -17.90 -12.64
N LYS A 83 -33.65 -17.14 -12.94
CA LYS A 83 -34.35 -17.18 -14.22
C LYS A 83 -33.56 -16.57 -15.37
N GLU A 84 -32.65 -15.63 -15.07
CA GLU A 84 -31.76 -15.00 -16.05
C GLU A 84 -30.52 -15.87 -16.28
N ALA A 85 -30.07 -16.59 -15.24
CA ALA A 85 -28.95 -17.52 -15.28
C ALA A 85 -29.28 -18.94 -15.79
N LYS A 86 -30.44 -19.18 -16.40
CA LYS A 86 -30.96 -20.55 -16.69
C LYS A 86 -29.97 -21.46 -17.41
N THR A 87 -29.15 -20.91 -18.30
CA THR A 87 -28.19 -21.64 -19.13
C THR A 87 -27.11 -22.34 -18.31
N TRP A 88 -26.71 -21.78 -17.17
CA TRP A 88 -25.67 -22.32 -16.30
C TRP A 88 -26.17 -22.70 -14.91
N ALA A 89 -27.28 -22.13 -14.45
CA ALA A 89 -27.95 -22.48 -13.18
C ALA A 89 -28.38 -23.96 -13.10
N LYS A 90 -28.57 -24.63 -14.25
CA LYS A 90 -28.86 -26.08 -14.32
C LYS A 90 -27.70 -26.95 -13.82
N TYR A 91 -26.49 -26.41 -13.74
CA TYR A 91 -25.30 -27.13 -13.29
C TYR A 91 -24.91 -26.81 -11.85
N ALA A 92 -25.66 -25.93 -11.16
CA ALA A 92 -25.43 -25.62 -9.75
C ALA A 92 -25.45 -26.90 -8.88
N PRO A 93 -24.51 -27.06 -7.91
CA PRO A 93 -23.56 -26.06 -7.40
C PRO A 93 -22.19 -26.11 -8.09
N TRP A 94 -22.13 -26.47 -9.37
CA TRP A 94 -20.93 -26.39 -10.23
C TRP A 94 -19.73 -27.17 -9.69
N GLY A 95 -19.97 -28.38 -9.19
CA GLY A 95 -18.93 -29.27 -8.68
C GLY A 95 -18.60 -29.08 -7.20
N ALA A 96 -19.24 -28.12 -6.52
CA ALA A 96 -19.11 -27.93 -5.07
C ALA A 96 -19.75 -29.09 -4.27
N PRO A 97 -19.46 -29.19 -2.95
CA PRO A 97 -20.07 -30.18 -2.07
C PRO A 97 -21.60 -30.18 -2.09
N LYS A 98 -22.22 -31.33 -1.79
CA LYS A 98 -23.69 -31.48 -1.84
C LYS A 98 -24.43 -30.64 -0.80
N ASP A 99 -23.76 -30.28 0.29
CA ASP A 99 -24.25 -29.41 1.36
C ASP A 99 -23.96 -27.92 1.10
N CYS A 100 -23.36 -27.59 -0.05
CA CYS A 100 -23.16 -26.21 -0.48
C CYS A 100 -24.50 -25.56 -0.86
N GLU A 101 -24.84 -24.46 -0.18
CA GLU A 101 -26.03 -23.66 -0.47
C GLU A 101 -25.76 -22.69 -1.63
N VAL A 102 -26.63 -22.70 -2.64
CA VAL A 102 -26.60 -21.71 -3.73
C VAL A 102 -27.70 -20.69 -3.53
N ILE A 103 -27.29 -19.48 -3.17
CA ILE A 103 -28.16 -18.34 -2.84
C ILE A 103 -28.26 -17.46 -4.09
N TRP A 104 -29.47 -17.21 -4.56
CA TRP A 104 -29.74 -16.32 -5.69
C TRP A 104 -30.34 -15.02 -5.17
N ASP A 105 -29.58 -13.94 -5.20
CA ASP A 105 -30.00 -12.64 -4.70
C ASP A 105 -29.36 -11.56 -5.56
N LYS A 106 -30.12 -10.99 -6.49
CA LYS A 106 -29.67 -9.91 -7.39
C LYS A 106 -29.19 -8.64 -6.67
N THR A 107 -29.50 -8.49 -5.39
CA THR A 107 -29.06 -7.35 -4.57
C THR A 107 -27.85 -7.67 -3.71
N ALA A 108 -27.40 -8.93 -3.69
CA ALA A 108 -26.23 -9.34 -2.95
C ALA A 108 -24.99 -8.62 -3.49
N LYS A 109 -24.16 -8.16 -2.56
CA LYS A 109 -22.85 -7.59 -2.83
C LYS A 109 -21.76 -8.54 -2.31
N PRO A 110 -20.54 -8.51 -2.88
CA PRO A 110 -19.45 -9.32 -2.37
C PRO A 110 -19.14 -8.91 -0.92
N LYS A 111 -18.66 -9.86 -0.12
CA LYS A 111 -18.13 -9.55 1.21
C LYS A 111 -16.92 -8.64 1.02
N GLY A 112 -16.98 -7.46 1.62
CA GLY A 112 -15.97 -6.41 1.45
C GLY A 112 -16.40 -5.25 0.55
N SER A 113 -17.62 -5.23 -0.02
CA SER A 113 -18.13 -4.09 -0.81
C SER A 113 -18.41 -2.81 0.01
N ALA A 114 -18.09 -2.82 1.30
CA ALA A 114 -17.98 -1.70 2.22
C ALA A 114 -17.34 -2.29 3.49
N PHE A 115 -16.01 -2.40 3.51
CA PHE A 115 -15.30 -2.74 4.73
C PHE A 115 -15.05 -1.44 5.50
N VAL A 116 -15.75 -1.24 6.61
CA VAL A 116 -15.41 -0.17 7.55
C VAL A 116 -14.33 -0.74 8.46
N ALA A 117 -13.09 -0.32 8.22
CA ALA A 117 -11.99 -0.66 9.09
C ALA A 117 -12.29 -0.14 10.51
N SER A 118 -12.11 -1.03 11.49
CA SER A 118 -12.37 -0.73 12.90
C SER A 118 -11.06 -0.48 13.65
N PRO A 119 -11.09 0.31 14.74
CA PRO A 119 -9.91 0.51 15.58
C PRO A 119 -9.32 -0.82 16.06
N VAL A 120 -8.00 -0.94 15.98
CA VAL A 120 -7.31 -2.13 16.46
C VAL A 120 -7.28 -2.11 18.00
N ILE A 121 -7.59 -3.25 18.62
CA ILE A 121 -7.58 -3.37 20.08
C ILE A 121 -6.26 -4.02 20.53
N VAL A 122 -5.37 -3.20 21.09
CA VAL A 122 -4.12 -3.63 21.75
C VAL A 122 -4.02 -3.02 23.15
N ALA A 123 -3.18 -3.61 24.00
CA ALA A 123 -2.94 -3.11 25.35
C ALA A 123 -2.26 -1.73 25.31
N LYS A 124 -2.57 -0.86 26.27
CA LYS A 124 -1.89 0.45 26.41
C LYS A 124 -0.48 0.30 26.97
N THR A 125 -0.26 -0.68 27.84
CA THR A 125 1.06 -0.99 28.42
C THR A 125 1.84 -1.94 27.51
N THR A 126 3.16 -1.84 27.48
CA THR A 126 4.03 -2.80 26.78
C THR A 126 4.96 -3.51 27.74
N SER A 127 5.19 -4.81 27.49
CA SER A 127 6.23 -5.57 28.18
C SER A 127 7.50 -5.73 27.32
N THR A 128 7.50 -5.15 26.11
CA THR A 128 8.65 -5.21 25.21
C THR A 128 9.71 -4.22 25.71
N PRO A 129 10.92 -4.68 26.08
CA PRO A 129 11.98 -3.77 26.50
C PRO A 129 12.51 -2.97 25.31
N ASP A 130 13.12 -1.82 25.59
CA ASP A 130 13.82 -1.05 24.56
C ASP A 130 14.99 -1.87 23.97
N PRO A 131 15.19 -1.82 22.64
CA PRO A 131 16.27 -2.55 21.98
C PRO A 131 17.63 -1.93 22.33
N LYS A 132 18.68 -2.73 22.22
CA LYS A 132 20.06 -2.24 22.36
C LYS A 132 20.54 -1.45 21.15
N ASN A 133 19.89 -1.64 20.00
CA ASN A 133 20.19 -1.01 18.73
C ASN A 133 18.87 -0.79 17.97
N TYR A 134 18.53 0.47 17.75
CA TYR A 134 17.28 0.87 17.11
C TYR A 134 17.26 0.56 15.61
N ARG A 135 18.40 0.66 14.91
CA ARG A 135 18.53 0.24 13.50
C ARG A 135 18.28 -1.27 13.32
N HIS A 136 18.80 -2.11 14.21
CA HIS A 136 18.52 -3.56 14.21
C HIS A 136 17.03 -3.81 14.39
N ALA A 137 16.38 -3.08 15.30
CA ALA A 137 14.94 -3.22 15.53
C ALA A 137 14.10 -2.77 14.32
N MET A 138 14.50 -1.70 13.61
CA MET A 138 13.84 -1.26 12.39
C MET A 138 14.01 -2.30 11.27
N ARG A 139 15.23 -2.82 11.08
CA ARG A 139 15.48 -3.92 10.14
C ARG A 139 14.62 -5.14 10.47
N GLU A 140 14.57 -5.55 11.74
CA GLU A 140 13.77 -6.70 12.18
C GLU A 140 12.27 -6.51 11.90
N LEU A 141 11.74 -5.29 12.08
CA LEU A 141 10.35 -4.98 11.72
C LEU A 141 10.10 -5.16 10.22
N ILE A 142 10.98 -4.65 9.36
CA ILE A 142 10.88 -4.79 7.91
C ILE A 142 11.04 -6.26 7.47
N GLU A 143 11.97 -6.99 8.09
CA GLU A 143 12.11 -8.44 7.88
C GLU A 143 10.84 -9.20 8.28
N ASP A 144 10.20 -8.82 9.40
CA ASP A 144 8.95 -9.42 9.84
C ASP A 144 7.82 -9.14 8.83
N ILE A 145 7.72 -7.92 8.29
CA ILE A 145 6.79 -7.58 7.21
C ILE A 145 7.05 -8.46 5.97
N ARG A 146 8.31 -8.60 5.53
CA ARG A 146 8.66 -9.49 4.40
C ARG A 146 8.28 -10.95 4.67
N LYS A 147 8.60 -11.47 5.86
CA LYS A 147 8.23 -12.85 6.26
C LYS A 147 6.71 -13.00 6.26
N TYR A 148 5.99 -11.98 6.71
CA TYR A 148 4.54 -11.96 6.81
C TYR A 148 3.84 -12.00 5.46
N THR A 149 4.29 -11.17 4.50
CA THR A 149 3.73 -11.13 3.14
C THR A 149 4.02 -12.43 2.39
N LEU A 150 5.24 -12.99 2.54
CA LEU A 150 5.60 -14.31 2.03
C LEU A 150 4.71 -15.42 2.60
N ALA A 151 4.47 -15.43 3.91
CA ALA A 151 3.60 -16.41 4.56
C ALA A 151 2.13 -16.32 4.09
N ARG A 152 1.73 -15.16 3.56
CA ARG A 152 0.41 -14.91 2.95
C ARG A 152 0.36 -15.11 1.44
N ASN A 153 1.43 -15.65 0.85
CA ASN A 153 1.57 -15.89 -0.58
C ASN A 153 1.55 -14.61 -1.43
N TYR A 154 2.26 -13.58 -0.98
CA TYR A 154 2.60 -12.41 -1.79
C TYR A 154 4.12 -12.37 -2.06
N PRO A 155 4.64 -13.31 -2.89
CA PRO A 155 6.09 -13.42 -3.13
C PRO A 155 6.69 -12.24 -3.89
N ASP A 156 5.87 -11.55 -4.69
CA ASP A 156 6.28 -10.40 -5.50
C ASP A 156 5.90 -9.06 -4.86
N PHE A 157 5.47 -9.06 -3.59
CA PHE A 157 5.09 -7.83 -2.89
C PHE A 157 6.27 -6.88 -2.78
N GLN A 158 6.12 -5.64 -3.26
CA GLN A 158 7.20 -4.66 -3.24
C GLN A 158 7.27 -3.97 -1.87
N ILE A 159 8.48 -3.81 -1.33
CA ILE A 159 8.75 -3.07 -0.10
C ILE A 159 9.63 -1.87 -0.46
N ILE A 160 9.08 -0.68 -0.32
CA ILE A 160 9.73 0.59 -0.66
C ILE A 160 9.87 1.39 0.63
N ASN A 161 11.09 1.69 1.05
CA ASN A 161 11.33 2.55 2.20
C ASN A 161 11.25 4.04 1.78
N ASN A 162 10.79 4.90 2.69
CA ASN A 162 10.84 6.35 2.56
C ASN A 162 11.52 6.97 3.78
N GLY A 163 12.37 7.97 3.54
CA GLY A 163 13.23 8.54 4.58
C GLY A 163 14.31 7.59 5.07
N GLY A 164 15.13 8.05 6.02
CA GLY A 164 16.15 7.24 6.69
C GLY A 164 17.17 6.53 5.77
N VAL A 165 17.48 7.07 4.57
CA VAL A 165 18.37 6.44 3.58
C VAL A 165 19.76 6.08 4.13
N ALA A 166 20.22 6.81 5.15
CA ALA A 166 21.47 6.55 5.86
C ALA A 166 21.51 5.14 6.50
N ILE A 167 20.38 4.49 6.75
CA ILE A 167 20.33 3.10 7.24
C ILE A 167 21.02 2.10 6.32
N PHE A 168 21.22 2.42 5.03
CA PHE A 168 21.96 1.58 4.10
C PHE A 168 23.48 1.81 4.13
N THR A 169 23.96 2.70 4.98
CA THR A 169 25.38 3.02 5.18
C THR A 169 25.89 2.39 6.48
N GLU A 170 27.13 1.90 6.48
CA GLU A 170 27.76 1.35 7.69
C GLU A 170 27.96 2.46 8.74
N ASP A 171 27.59 2.16 9.98
CA ASP A 171 27.79 3.02 11.14
C ASP A 171 28.24 2.19 12.35
N LEU A 172 29.55 1.98 12.43
CA LEU A 172 30.15 1.20 13.51
C LEU A 172 30.01 1.87 14.88
N ALA A 173 29.76 3.18 14.96
CA ALA A 173 29.59 3.87 16.23
C ALA A 173 28.28 3.45 16.91
N HIS A 174 27.23 3.21 16.12
CA HIS A 174 25.95 2.66 16.59
C HIS A 174 25.91 1.12 16.52
N GLY A 175 27.02 0.46 16.18
CA GLY A 175 27.08 -1.01 16.05
C GLY A 175 26.32 -1.55 14.84
N TRP A 176 26.15 -0.72 13.80
CA TRP A 176 25.48 -1.04 12.55
C TRP A 176 26.52 -1.33 11.46
N THR A 177 26.61 -2.59 11.03
CA THR A 177 27.69 -3.06 10.15
C THR A 177 27.29 -3.13 8.68
N LEU A 178 28.27 -3.24 7.77
CA LEU A 178 28.00 -3.56 6.37
C LEU A 178 27.24 -4.88 6.16
N ASP A 179 27.34 -5.84 7.09
CA ASP A 179 26.53 -7.07 7.03
C ASP A 179 25.06 -6.79 7.38
N ASP A 180 24.81 -5.84 8.27
CA ASP A 180 23.45 -5.43 8.62
C ASP A 180 22.77 -4.68 7.47
N THR A 181 23.49 -3.81 6.76
CA THR A 181 22.95 -3.13 5.57
C THR A 181 22.61 -4.13 4.45
N LYS A 182 23.44 -5.17 4.26
CA LYS A 182 23.16 -6.25 3.31
C LYS A 182 21.93 -7.07 3.69
N LYS A 183 21.73 -7.36 4.98
CA LYS A 183 20.53 -8.06 5.47
C LYS A 183 19.27 -7.23 5.22
N LEU A 184 19.34 -5.91 5.43
CA LEU A 184 18.24 -5.01 5.10
C LEU A 184 17.98 -4.97 3.59
N GLY A 185 19.02 -4.83 2.77
CA GLY A 185 18.90 -4.82 1.31
C GLY A 185 18.36 -6.13 0.71
N ALA A 186 18.45 -7.25 1.45
CA ALA A 186 17.85 -8.51 1.02
C ALA A 186 16.31 -8.57 1.18
N VAL A 187 15.69 -7.61 1.89
CA VAL A 187 14.25 -7.59 2.14
C VAL A 187 13.54 -6.33 1.65
N VAL A 188 14.29 -5.27 1.32
CA VAL A 188 13.79 -4.01 0.76
C VAL A 188 14.06 -3.97 -0.74
N ASP A 189 13.07 -3.60 -1.54
CA ASP A 189 13.20 -3.50 -3.00
C ASP A 189 13.69 -2.12 -3.44
N ALA A 190 13.29 -1.07 -2.72
CA ALA A 190 13.68 0.31 -3.01
C ALA A 190 13.74 1.21 -1.78
N VAL A 191 14.46 2.33 -1.92
CA VAL A 191 14.47 3.44 -0.97
C VAL A 191 14.20 4.74 -1.72
N THR A 192 13.36 5.57 -1.12
CA THR A 192 12.97 6.88 -1.64
C THR A 192 13.60 7.97 -0.80
N VAL A 193 14.04 9.03 -1.46
CA VAL A 193 14.66 10.20 -0.84
C VAL A 193 13.97 11.46 -1.34
N GLU A 194 13.65 12.34 -0.41
CA GLU A 194 13.04 13.66 -0.57
C GLU A 194 14.03 14.67 0.03
N ASP A 195 14.36 15.83 -0.53
CA ASP A 195 14.04 16.47 -1.81
C ASP A 195 15.34 16.57 -2.62
N VAL A 196 15.66 15.59 -3.46
CA VAL A 196 17.07 15.37 -3.87
C VAL A 196 17.59 16.44 -4.81
N ASN A 197 16.87 16.79 -5.88
CA ASN A 197 17.30 17.81 -6.84
C ASN A 197 16.59 19.15 -6.62
N TYR A 198 15.31 19.12 -6.24
CA TYR A 198 14.47 20.30 -6.03
C TYR A 198 13.52 20.13 -4.85
N GLY A 199 13.47 21.11 -3.94
CA GLY A 199 12.47 21.17 -2.87
C GLY A 199 12.96 21.63 -1.51
N ALA A 200 14.27 21.70 -1.24
CA ALA A 200 14.80 22.11 0.06
C ALA A 200 15.78 23.28 -0.03
N ASP A 201 15.75 24.18 0.95
CA ASP A 201 16.73 25.26 1.08
C ASP A 201 17.98 24.85 1.90
N ILE A 202 18.89 25.80 2.15
CA ILE A 202 20.11 25.55 2.92
C ILE A 202 19.86 25.23 4.41
N ASN A 203 18.70 25.60 4.94
CA ASN A 203 18.29 25.35 6.32
C ASN A 203 17.45 24.09 6.48
N TRP A 204 17.22 23.34 5.39
CA TRP A 204 16.27 22.22 5.31
C TRP A 204 14.80 22.61 5.44
N ASP A 205 14.48 23.89 5.22
CA ASP A 205 13.09 24.32 5.09
C ASP A 205 12.58 24.00 3.68
N ALA A 206 11.28 23.74 3.57
CA ALA A 206 10.63 23.51 2.28
C ALA A 206 10.78 24.74 1.36
N ALA A 207 11.38 24.52 0.20
CA ALA A 207 11.61 25.49 -0.86
C ALA A 207 11.31 24.86 -2.23
N ASP A 208 10.02 24.65 -2.48
CA ASP A 208 9.55 24.05 -3.72
C ASP A 208 9.98 24.86 -4.94
N ASP A 209 10.21 24.13 -6.03
CA ASP A 209 10.75 24.66 -7.28
C ASP A 209 12.18 25.22 -7.13
N GLU A 210 12.78 25.31 -5.95
CA GLU A 210 14.19 25.72 -5.79
C GLU A 210 15.15 24.54 -5.89
N GLU A 211 16.35 24.78 -6.41
CA GLU A 211 17.39 23.76 -6.45
C GLU A 211 17.88 23.43 -5.04
N THR A 212 17.81 22.15 -4.66
CA THR A 212 18.40 21.67 -3.41
C THR A 212 19.91 21.99 -3.40
N PRO A 213 20.47 22.54 -2.31
CA PRO A 213 21.89 22.91 -2.23
C PRO A 213 22.82 21.78 -2.66
N GLU A 214 23.83 22.11 -3.48
CA GLU A 214 24.74 21.12 -4.09
C GLU A 214 25.34 20.13 -3.09
N GLN A 215 25.73 20.60 -1.90
CA GLN A 215 26.27 19.74 -0.85
C GLN A 215 25.26 18.64 -0.43
N TYR A 216 24.01 19.01 -0.18
CA TYR A 216 22.97 18.07 0.21
C TYR A 216 22.64 17.08 -0.90
N ARG A 217 22.61 17.54 -2.16
CA ARG A 217 22.41 16.65 -3.32
C ARG A 217 23.50 15.60 -3.40
N GLU A 218 24.77 16.00 -3.25
CA GLU A 218 25.90 15.07 -3.29
C GLU A 218 25.90 14.09 -2.11
N ASP A 219 25.49 14.53 -0.91
CA ASP A 219 25.31 13.65 0.24
C ASP A 219 24.19 12.62 -0.01
N PHE A 220 23.03 13.04 -0.53
CA PHE A 220 21.95 12.12 -0.93
C PHE A 220 22.40 11.13 -1.98
N TYR A 221 23.07 11.57 -3.04
CA TYR A 221 23.61 10.66 -4.05
C TYR A 221 24.60 9.65 -3.46
N SER A 222 25.39 10.05 -2.46
CA SER A 222 26.31 9.16 -1.76
C SER A 222 25.55 8.07 -0.99
N TYR A 223 24.51 8.43 -0.23
CA TYR A 223 23.68 7.47 0.51
C TYR A 223 22.86 6.56 -0.43
N MET A 224 22.28 7.11 -1.49
CA MET A 224 21.58 6.32 -2.51
C MET A 224 22.53 5.32 -3.19
N ALA A 225 23.78 5.71 -3.43
CA ALA A 225 24.79 4.80 -3.96
C ALA A 225 25.18 3.68 -2.97
N THR A 226 25.06 3.86 -1.65
CA THR A 226 25.27 2.75 -0.69
C THR A 226 24.09 1.78 -0.69
N ALA A 227 22.85 2.28 -0.82
CA ALA A 227 21.66 1.45 -1.01
C ALA A 227 21.74 0.58 -2.28
N GLU A 228 22.09 1.17 -3.43
CA GLU A 228 22.24 0.44 -4.70
C GLU A 228 23.31 -0.67 -4.63
N ARG A 229 24.39 -0.46 -3.86
CA ARG A 229 25.43 -1.50 -3.66
C ARG A 229 24.95 -2.75 -2.92
N VAL A 230 23.88 -2.62 -2.12
CA VAL A 230 23.25 -3.76 -1.43
C VAL A 230 21.99 -4.24 -2.15
N GLY A 231 21.76 -3.79 -3.38
CA GLY A 231 20.67 -4.25 -4.24
C GLY A 231 19.35 -3.51 -4.06
N VAL A 232 19.35 -2.36 -3.36
CA VAL A 232 18.15 -1.55 -3.13
C VAL A 232 18.07 -0.43 -4.14
N ARG A 233 16.96 -0.40 -4.87
CA ARG A 233 16.69 0.59 -5.91
C ARG A 233 16.52 2.00 -5.33
N SER A 234 17.15 2.99 -5.94
CA SER A 234 17.01 4.40 -5.55
C SER A 234 15.88 5.09 -6.31
N LEU A 235 14.98 5.72 -5.57
CA LEU A 235 13.85 6.52 -6.04
C LEU A 235 13.97 7.95 -5.52
N VAL A 236 13.61 8.93 -6.33
CA VAL A 236 13.67 10.36 -5.98
C VAL A 236 12.26 10.94 -5.95
N ILE A 237 11.97 11.73 -4.93
CA ILE A 237 10.84 12.67 -4.94
C ILE A 237 11.42 14.08 -4.97
N ASP A 238 11.03 14.86 -5.98
CA ASP A 238 11.35 16.28 -6.11
C ASP A 238 10.06 17.10 -6.11
N TYR A 239 10.11 18.28 -5.48
CA TYR A 239 8.99 19.22 -5.46
C TYR A 239 9.29 20.41 -6.37
N CYS A 240 8.77 20.39 -7.60
CA CYS A 240 8.89 21.50 -8.55
C CYS A 240 7.78 21.51 -9.59
N TRP A 241 7.51 22.68 -10.19
CA TRP A 241 6.45 22.87 -11.20
C TRP A 241 6.94 23.57 -12.47
N SER A 242 8.11 24.20 -12.45
CA SER A 242 8.72 24.81 -13.64
C SER A 242 9.06 23.74 -14.68
N PRO A 243 8.57 23.84 -15.94
CA PRO A 243 8.81 22.82 -16.96
C PRO A 243 10.29 22.48 -17.19
N GLU A 244 11.18 23.47 -17.11
CA GLU A 244 12.62 23.28 -17.25
C GLU A 244 13.22 22.48 -16.09
N LYS A 245 12.70 22.65 -14.86
CA LYS A 245 13.17 21.96 -13.66
C LYS A 245 12.64 20.53 -13.61
N ILE A 246 11.36 20.33 -13.95
CA ILE A 246 10.76 18.99 -14.14
C ILE A 246 11.61 18.18 -15.13
N LYS A 247 11.89 18.76 -16.31
CA LYS A 247 12.71 18.10 -17.33
C LYS A 247 14.12 17.75 -16.80
N ARG A 248 14.75 18.67 -16.07
CA ARG A 248 16.10 18.48 -15.55
C ARG A 248 16.16 17.41 -14.45
N SER A 249 15.15 17.34 -13.59
CA SER A 249 15.00 16.26 -12.60
C SER A 249 14.96 14.89 -13.31
N PHE A 250 14.06 14.71 -14.29
CA PHE A 250 13.98 13.47 -15.08
C PHE A 250 15.29 13.13 -15.80
N GLU A 251 15.99 14.11 -16.38
CA GLU A 251 17.28 13.89 -17.03
C GLU A 251 18.36 13.43 -16.04
N GLU A 252 18.39 14.01 -14.83
CA GLU A 252 19.37 13.68 -13.80
C GLU A 252 19.09 12.31 -13.17
N CYS A 253 17.84 12.03 -12.82
CA CYS A 253 17.41 10.72 -12.35
C CYS A 253 17.72 9.65 -13.41
N LYS A 254 17.35 9.87 -14.69
CA LYS A 254 17.68 8.94 -15.77
C LYS A 254 19.19 8.72 -15.96
N ARG A 255 20.01 9.76 -15.81
CA ARG A 255 21.48 9.67 -15.95
C ARG A 255 22.12 8.80 -14.88
N ARG A 256 21.60 8.89 -13.65
CA ARG A 256 21.99 8.02 -12.52
C ARG A 256 21.28 6.66 -12.59
N GLY A 257 20.29 6.59 -13.47
CA GLY A 257 19.38 5.49 -13.62
C GLY A 257 18.62 5.29 -12.33
N PHE A 258 18.01 6.32 -11.73
CA PHE A 258 17.05 6.26 -10.61
C PHE A 258 15.61 6.28 -11.14
N GLY A 259 14.65 5.86 -10.31
CA GLY A 259 13.22 6.10 -10.58
C GLY A 259 12.80 7.48 -10.07
N ASP A 260 11.91 8.16 -10.78
CA ASP A 260 11.66 9.59 -10.52
C ASP A 260 10.17 9.92 -10.29
N CYS A 261 9.92 10.78 -9.30
CA CYS A 261 8.64 11.39 -9.03
C CYS A 261 8.84 12.90 -8.87
N VAL A 262 8.32 13.66 -9.83
CA VAL A 262 8.24 15.12 -9.68
C VAL A 262 6.85 15.49 -9.20
N ALA A 263 6.71 15.88 -7.94
CA ALA A 263 5.49 16.38 -7.35
C ALA A 263 5.36 17.89 -7.60
N THR A 264 4.26 18.31 -8.22
CA THR A 264 3.98 19.74 -8.48
C THR A 264 3.23 20.41 -7.32
N ASP A 265 3.01 19.68 -6.23
CA ASP A 265 2.22 20.07 -5.06
C ASP A 265 2.78 19.31 -3.85
N ARG A 266 3.43 20.00 -2.90
CA ARG A 266 4.03 19.35 -1.72
C ARG A 266 3.03 18.64 -0.83
N GLU A 267 1.82 19.14 -0.79
CA GLU A 267 0.75 18.52 -0.03
C GLU A 267 0.23 17.23 -0.69
N LEU A 268 0.71 16.87 -1.88
CA LEU A 268 0.33 15.64 -2.61
C LEU A 268 -1.19 15.50 -2.76
N THR A 269 -1.87 16.63 -3.02
CA THR A 269 -3.32 16.71 -3.22
C THR A 269 -3.72 16.62 -4.69
N LYS A 270 -2.73 16.67 -5.60
CA LYS A 270 -2.96 16.87 -7.04
C LYS A 270 -2.27 15.80 -7.88
N ILE A 271 -2.98 15.34 -8.92
CA ILE A 271 -2.34 14.59 -10.00
C ILE A 271 -1.50 15.58 -10.83
N PRO A 272 -0.19 15.37 -11.01
CA PRO A 272 0.63 16.22 -11.85
C PRO A 272 0.15 16.23 -13.30
N THR A 273 0.28 17.38 -13.97
CA THR A 273 -0.26 17.59 -15.33
C THR A 273 0.82 17.67 -16.42
N TYR A 274 2.09 17.46 -16.08
CA TYR A 274 3.15 17.40 -17.08
C TYR A 274 3.06 16.14 -17.94
N GLU A 275 3.58 16.22 -19.17
CA GLU A 275 3.56 15.09 -20.10
C GLU A 275 4.62 14.04 -19.72
N LEU A 276 4.20 12.77 -19.70
CA LEU A 276 5.09 11.62 -19.59
C LEU A 276 5.14 10.84 -20.91
N PRO A 277 6.25 10.13 -21.19
CA PRO A 277 6.29 9.22 -22.32
C PRO A 277 5.21 8.14 -22.24
N HIS A 278 4.40 7.99 -23.29
CA HIS A 278 3.36 6.96 -23.38
C HIS A 278 3.94 5.59 -23.75
N THR A 279 4.70 4.98 -22.84
CA THR A 279 5.39 3.71 -23.09
C THR A 279 4.44 2.50 -23.00
N PRO A 280 4.43 1.58 -23.98
CA PRO A 280 3.64 0.35 -23.94
C PRO A 280 4.34 -0.77 -23.15
N ARG A 281 5.06 -0.40 -22.09
CA ARG A 281 5.89 -1.31 -21.30
C ARG A 281 5.17 -1.69 -20.02
N ASP A 282 5.05 -3.00 -19.81
CA ASP A 282 4.60 -3.58 -18.56
C ASP A 282 5.66 -3.45 -17.47
N VAL A 283 5.24 -3.06 -16.27
CA VAL A 283 6.08 -2.94 -15.08
C VAL A 283 5.57 -3.89 -14.01
N TYR A 284 6.41 -4.85 -13.64
CA TYR A 284 6.10 -5.87 -12.63
C TYR A 284 6.92 -5.71 -11.35
N LYS A 285 7.99 -4.92 -11.36
CA LYS A 285 8.90 -4.71 -10.23
C LYS A 285 9.34 -3.26 -10.14
N ILE A 286 9.55 -2.79 -8.92
CA ILE A 286 10.01 -1.42 -8.67
C ILE A 286 11.38 -1.16 -9.31
N ALA A 287 12.24 -2.18 -9.38
CA ALA A 287 13.53 -2.09 -10.05
C ALA A 287 13.43 -1.64 -11.53
N ASP A 288 12.30 -1.87 -12.18
CA ASP A 288 12.09 -1.57 -13.59
C ASP A 288 11.38 -0.23 -13.82
N LEU A 289 11.00 0.54 -12.79
CA LEU A 289 10.25 1.78 -12.99
C LEU A 289 11.17 2.92 -13.46
N ASP A 290 10.66 3.74 -14.39
CA ASP A 290 11.24 5.02 -14.78
C ASP A 290 10.55 6.17 -14.03
N SER A 291 9.22 6.12 -13.88
CA SER A 291 8.44 7.17 -13.22
C SER A 291 7.40 6.64 -12.23
N PHE A 292 7.23 7.35 -11.12
CA PHE A 292 6.17 7.08 -10.17
C PHE A 292 5.50 8.38 -9.71
N MET A 293 4.34 8.25 -9.08
CA MET A 293 3.57 9.37 -8.55
C MET A 293 3.11 9.06 -7.14
N LEU A 294 3.11 10.07 -6.27
CA LEU A 294 2.42 10.04 -4.98
C LEU A 294 1.15 10.91 -5.04
N LEU A 295 0.08 10.40 -4.45
CA LEU A 295 -1.16 11.15 -4.19
C LEU A 295 -1.73 10.68 -2.85
N LEU A 296 -1.29 11.33 -1.76
CA LEU A 296 -1.55 10.89 -0.38
C LEU A 296 -2.68 11.69 0.28
N ASN A 297 -2.97 12.90 -0.19
CA ASN A 297 -4.01 13.75 0.38
C ASN A 297 -5.14 14.07 -0.62
N PRO A 298 -5.80 13.06 -1.23
CA PRO A 298 -6.81 13.28 -2.26
C PRO A 298 -8.12 13.90 -1.72
N ASN A 299 -8.29 14.00 -0.40
CA ASN A 299 -9.49 14.53 0.26
C ASN A 299 -9.35 16.01 0.68
N SER A 300 -8.39 16.76 0.14
CA SER A 300 -8.17 18.16 0.52
C SER A 300 -9.39 19.04 0.26
N ASP A 301 -9.92 19.66 1.31
CA ASP A 301 -11.04 20.61 1.24
C ASP A 301 -10.66 21.96 0.61
N LYS A 302 -9.36 22.29 0.57
CA LYS A 302 -8.87 23.58 0.05
C LYS A 302 -9.07 23.66 -1.47
N GLU A 303 -8.75 22.59 -2.18
CA GLU A 303 -8.82 22.51 -3.64
C GLU A 303 -9.26 21.10 -4.07
N PRO A 304 -10.56 20.77 -3.97
CA PRO A 304 -11.04 19.41 -4.25
C PRO A 304 -10.83 19.05 -5.72
N GLN A 305 -10.02 18.02 -5.96
CA GLN A 305 -9.75 17.49 -7.31
C GLN A 305 -10.76 16.44 -7.76
N PHE A 306 -11.46 15.80 -6.82
CA PHE A 306 -12.24 14.61 -7.05
C PHE A 306 -13.66 14.80 -6.52
N THR A 307 -14.67 14.44 -7.30
CA THR A 307 -16.07 14.57 -6.88
C THR A 307 -16.54 13.41 -6.01
N ASP A 308 -16.01 12.22 -6.27
CA ASP A 308 -16.30 10.98 -5.57
C ASP A 308 -15.20 9.94 -5.87
N LYS A 309 -15.35 8.74 -5.28
CA LYS A 309 -14.37 7.65 -5.43
C LYS A 309 -14.22 7.18 -6.88
N ASP A 310 -15.29 7.19 -7.68
CA ASP A 310 -15.22 6.76 -9.07
C ASP A 310 -14.47 7.78 -9.93
N ASP A 311 -14.70 9.09 -9.73
CA ASP A 311 -13.92 10.14 -10.40
C ASP A 311 -12.44 10.08 -10.00
N TYR A 312 -12.14 9.87 -8.70
CA TYR A 312 -10.78 9.63 -8.20
C TYR A 312 -10.08 8.47 -8.92
N LEU A 313 -10.69 7.29 -8.94
CA LEU A 313 -10.12 6.11 -9.58
C LEU A 313 -9.99 6.27 -11.10
N ASN A 314 -10.97 6.90 -11.75
CA ASN A 314 -10.92 7.14 -13.20
C ASN A 314 -9.78 8.09 -13.59
N LYS A 315 -9.56 9.16 -12.82
CA LYS A 315 -8.45 10.10 -13.07
C LYS A 315 -7.09 9.44 -12.83
N LEU A 316 -6.96 8.63 -11.78
CA LEU A 316 -5.75 7.85 -11.54
C LEU A 316 -5.47 6.85 -12.67
N ALA A 317 -6.47 6.10 -13.11
CA ALA A 317 -6.36 5.15 -14.21
C ALA A 317 -5.95 5.83 -15.53
N ALA A 318 -6.28 7.11 -15.72
CA ALA A 318 -5.90 7.88 -16.90
C ALA A 318 -4.42 8.32 -16.91
N THR A 319 -3.68 8.18 -15.81
CA THR A 319 -2.26 8.59 -15.72
C THR A 319 -1.32 7.59 -16.40
N TRP A 320 -0.06 7.99 -16.64
CA TRP A 320 0.94 7.19 -17.37
C TRP A 320 2.13 6.69 -16.55
N PHE A 321 2.15 6.93 -15.25
CA PHE A 321 3.24 6.50 -14.35
C PHE A 321 3.41 4.97 -14.31
N ASP A 322 4.65 4.51 -14.15
CA ASP A 322 4.99 3.08 -13.99
C ASP A 322 4.59 2.54 -12.62
N CYS A 323 4.50 3.42 -11.62
CA CYS A 323 3.93 3.12 -10.32
C CYS A 323 3.08 4.31 -9.83
N ILE A 324 1.95 4.02 -9.20
CA ILE A 324 1.23 5.01 -8.39
C ILE A 324 1.26 4.57 -6.93
N ILE A 325 1.52 5.53 -6.04
CA ILE A 325 1.53 5.36 -4.59
C ILE A 325 0.39 6.20 -4.02
N ILE A 326 -0.54 5.52 -3.38
CA ILE A 326 -1.77 6.12 -2.85
C ILE A 326 -2.05 5.61 -1.44
N ASP A 327 -3.01 6.23 -0.78
CA ASP A 327 -3.51 5.76 0.50
C ASP A 327 -4.41 4.51 0.36
N LEU A 328 -4.58 3.77 1.45
CA LEU A 328 -5.56 2.69 1.55
C LEU A 328 -7.00 3.24 1.55
N VAL A 329 -7.20 4.46 2.07
CA VAL A 329 -8.53 5.04 2.32
C VAL A 329 -8.75 6.27 1.47
N TYR A 330 -9.88 6.32 0.77
CA TYR A 330 -10.36 7.51 0.06
C TYR A 330 -11.73 7.92 0.62
N ALA A 331 -11.89 9.19 1.00
CA ALA A 331 -13.12 9.74 1.58
C ALA A 331 -13.76 8.88 2.70
N GLY A 332 -12.93 8.22 3.53
CA GLY A 332 -13.37 7.34 4.62
C GLY A 332 -13.65 5.88 4.22
N ASP A 333 -13.67 5.57 2.92
CA ASP A 333 -13.85 4.21 2.42
C ASP A 333 -12.50 3.53 2.18
N VAL A 334 -12.34 2.31 2.70
CA VAL A 334 -11.20 1.44 2.37
C VAL A 334 -11.31 1.01 0.91
N LEU A 335 -10.25 1.26 0.13
CA LEU A 335 -10.16 0.83 -1.26
C LEU A 335 -10.21 -0.70 -1.34
N THR A 336 -10.99 -1.22 -2.30
CA THR A 336 -11.17 -2.66 -2.47
C THR A 336 -10.22 -3.24 -3.51
N ARG A 337 -10.20 -4.58 -3.61
CA ARG A 337 -9.48 -5.28 -4.68
C ARG A 337 -9.88 -4.81 -6.07
N GLU A 338 -11.15 -4.53 -6.28
CA GLU A 338 -11.70 -4.03 -7.54
C GLU A 338 -11.19 -2.62 -7.84
N ASP A 339 -11.12 -1.76 -6.83
CA ASP A 339 -10.56 -0.41 -6.95
C ASP A 339 -9.10 -0.48 -7.40
N ILE A 340 -8.28 -1.30 -6.73
CA ILE A 340 -6.86 -1.48 -7.09
C ILE A 340 -6.69 -2.10 -8.47
N GLN A 341 -7.54 -3.06 -8.85
CA GLN A 341 -7.49 -3.68 -10.18
C GLN A 341 -7.75 -2.67 -11.31
N ARG A 342 -8.61 -1.67 -11.10
CA ARG A 342 -8.84 -0.58 -12.09
C ARG A 342 -7.58 0.25 -12.35
N LEU A 343 -6.68 0.33 -11.36
CA LEU A 343 -5.49 1.18 -11.42
C LEU A 343 -4.26 0.46 -11.97
N ARG A 344 -4.25 -0.87 -12.02
CA ARG A 344 -3.11 -1.70 -12.42
C ARG A 344 -2.72 -1.60 -13.89
N TYR A 345 -3.50 -0.91 -14.72
CA TYR A 345 -3.21 -0.74 -16.14
C TYR A 345 -3.20 0.75 -16.52
N LYS A 346 -2.25 1.10 -17.38
CA LYS A 346 -2.16 2.39 -18.07
C LYS A 346 -3.24 2.50 -19.16
N PRO A 347 -3.52 3.68 -19.71
CA PRO A 347 -4.53 3.86 -20.75
C PRO A 347 -4.36 2.99 -22.01
N ASN A 348 -3.15 2.52 -22.28
CA ASN A 348 -2.84 1.62 -23.39
C ASN A 348 -2.91 0.12 -23.03
N GLY A 349 -3.34 -0.23 -21.81
CA GLY A 349 -3.40 -1.61 -21.32
C GLY A 349 -2.09 -2.16 -20.75
N ALA A 350 -0.98 -1.40 -20.80
CA ALA A 350 0.26 -1.84 -20.19
C ALA A 350 0.15 -1.85 -18.66
N ARG A 351 0.72 -2.87 -18.02
CA ARG A 351 0.70 -3.02 -16.56
C ARG A 351 1.58 -1.98 -15.87
N ARG A 352 1.10 -1.46 -14.74
CA ARG A 352 1.85 -0.65 -13.77
C ARG A 352 1.72 -1.25 -12.37
N LEU A 353 2.52 -0.74 -11.44
CA LEU A 353 2.41 -1.05 -10.02
C LEU A 353 1.48 -0.08 -9.29
N VAL A 354 0.74 -0.58 -8.31
CA VAL A 354 -0.06 0.22 -7.38
C VAL A 354 0.40 -0.13 -5.95
N CYS A 355 1.06 0.80 -5.28
CA CYS A 355 1.58 0.60 -3.92
C CYS A 355 0.81 1.46 -2.90
N CYS A 356 0.75 1.00 -1.66
CA CYS A 356 0.02 1.67 -0.59
C CYS A 356 1.00 2.37 0.37
N TYR A 357 0.71 3.62 0.74
CA TYR A 357 1.37 4.27 1.87
C TYR A 357 1.11 3.50 3.17
N MET A 358 2.13 3.39 4.02
CA MET A 358 2.02 2.88 5.39
C MET A 358 3.15 3.43 6.26
N SER A 359 2.83 4.21 7.30
CA SER A 359 3.83 4.65 8.27
C SER A 359 4.29 3.49 9.17
N LEU A 360 5.61 3.35 9.34
CA LEU A 360 6.19 2.40 10.29
C LEU A 360 6.64 3.07 11.59
N GLY A 361 7.13 4.29 11.49
CA GLY A 361 7.69 5.05 12.59
C GLY A 361 6.68 5.89 13.36
N GLU A 362 5.47 6.09 12.82
CA GLU A 362 4.43 6.92 13.42
C GLU A 362 3.04 6.27 13.44
N ALA A 363 2.27 6.60 14.46
CA ALA A 363 0.83 6.35 14.52
C ALA A 363 0.08 7.64 14.17
N GLU A 364 -0.84 7.55 13.21
CA GLU A 364 -1.58 8.68 12.68
C GLU A 364 -3.05 8.60 13.13
N VAL A 365 -3.57 9.63 13.79
CA VAL A 365 -4.90 9.56 14.43
C VAL A 365 -6.08 9.44 13.48
N TYR A 366 -5.88 9.80 12.22
CA TYR A 366 -6.88 9.74 11.15
C TYR A 366 -6.93 8.36 10.47
N ARG A 367 -6.05 7.42 10.86
CA ARG A 367 -6.06 6.06 10.34
C ARG A 367 -7.17 5.24 10.98
N SER A 368 -7.69 4.29 10.21
CA SER A 368 -8.75 3.40 10.69
C SER A 368 -8.36 2.51 11.87
N TYR A 369 -7.07 2.23 12.05
CA TYR A 369 -6.59 1.45 13.19
C TYR A 369 -6.57 2.25 14.49
N TRP A 370 -6.61 3.60 14.43
CA TRP A 370 -6.47 4.45 15.60
C TRP A 370 -7.61 4.21 16.58
N ASN A 371 -7.25 3.92 17.82
CA ASN A 371 -8.22 3.89 18.90
C ASN A 371 -8.25 5.26 19.58
N PRO A 372 -9.39 5.98 19.59
CA PRO A 372 -9.49 7.27 20.24
C PRO A 372 -9.10 7.27 21.73
N GLU A 373 -9.11 6.11 22.39
CA GLU A 373 -8.69 5.97 23.78
C GLU A 373 -7.16 5.93 23.98
N TRP A 374 -6.37 6.00 22.91
CA TRP A 374 -4.91 5.99 22.97
C TRP A 374 -4.32 7.34 23.32
N SER A 375 -5.00 8.46 23.07
CA SER A 375 -4.53 9.78 23.50
C SER A 375 -5.69 10.68 23.93
N ASN A 376 -5.36 11.84 24.49
CA ASN A 376 -6.33 12.91 24.77
C ASN A 376 -6.69 13.75 23.53
N TYR A 377 -6.04 13.53 22.38
CA TYR A 377 -6.34 14.25 21.14
C TYR A 377 -7.52 13.59 20.43
N LYS A 378 -8.51 14.42 20.11
CA LYS A 378 -9.69 14.02 19.34
C LYS A 378 -9.70 14.88 18.06
N PRO A 379 -9.35 14.33 16.90
CA PRO A 379 -9.39 15.09 15.65
C PRO A 379 -10.82 15.54 15.34
N GLY A 380 -10.98 16.74 14.78
CA GLY A 380 -12.27 17.24 14.28
C GLY A 380 -12.85 18.48 14.98
N SER A 381 -12.11 19.12 15.90
CA SER A 381 -12.49 20.42 16.46
C SER A 381 -11.29 21.35 16.57
N ASP A 382 -11.31 22.45 15.82
CA ASP A 382 -10.32 23.53 15.89
C ASP A 382 -10.78 24.69 16.81
N ASP A 383 -11.96 24.56 17.42
CA ASP A 383 -12.56 25.58 18.29
C ASP A 383 -12.06 25.42 19.74
N PRO A 384 -11.24 26.34 20.27
CA PRO A 384 -10.74 26.26 21.64
C PRO A 384 -11.82 26.31 22.73
N THR A 385 -13.07 26.60 22.38
CA THR A 385 -14.21 26.60 23.29
C THR A 385 -14.91 25.24 23.39
N ASP A 386 -14.60 24.29 22.50
CA ASP A 386 -15.09 22.92 22.59
C ASP A 386 -14.45 22.24 23.82
N PRO A 387 -15.25 21.64 24.73
CA PRO A 387 -14.70 20.90 25.87
C PRO A 387 -13.81 19.72 25.48
N ASN A 388 -13.85 19.27 24.22
CA ASN A 388 -12.99 18.23 23.66
C ASN A 388 -11.79 18.79 22.88
N TYR A 389 -11.62 20.11 22.80
CA TYR A 389 -10.48 20.72 22.12
C TYR A 389 -9.19 20.36 22.85
N MET A 390 -8.24 19.83 22.07
CA MET A 390 -6.86 19.63 22.50
C MET A 390 -5.98 20.15 21.38
N LYS A 391 -5.12 21.13 21.68
CA LYS A 391 -4.09 21.54 20.73
C LYS A 391 -3.18 20.33 20.50
N TRP A 392 -3.08 19.89 19.26
CA TRP A 392 -2.43 18.63 18.93
C TRP A 392 -0.97 18.54 19.41
N LYS A 393 -0.24 19.67 19.41
CA LYS A 393 1.15 19.76 19.92
C LYS A 393 1.27 19.51 21.42
N ASP A 394 0.18 19.71 22.16
CA ASP A 394 0.11 19.53 23.61
C ASP A 394 -0.53 18.17 23.98
N ALA A 395 -0.81 17.33 22.97
CA ALA A 395 -1.47 16.06 23.17
C ALA A 395 -0.54 15.04 23.82
N VAL A 396 -1.14 14.16 24.64
CA VAL A 396 -0.44 13.13 25.39
C VAL A 396 -1.03 11.77 25.05
N SER A 397 -0.17 10.82 24.71
CA SER A 397 -0.51 9.41 24.60
C SER A 397 -0.70 8.76 25.97
N TYR A 398 -1.68 7.86 26.06
CA TYR A 398 -1.94 6.95 27.15
C TYR A 398 -1.34 5.55 26.93
N CYS A 399 -0.69 5.33 25.79
CA CYS A 399 -0.02 4.08 25.42
C CYS A 399 1.49 4.20 25.63
N GLU A 400 2.12 3.27 26.36
CA GLU A 400 3.57 3.25 26.65
C GLU A 400 4.45 3.03 25.41
N TRP A 401 3.84 2.57 24.31
CA TRP A 401 4.48 2.28 23.03
C TRP A 401 4.24 3.38 21.96
N ILE A 402 3.48 4.43 22.30
CA ILE A 402 3.37 5.66 21.50
C ILE A 402 4.11 6.76 22.27
N ALA A 403 5.08 7.39 21.63
CA ALA A 403 5.88 8.48 22.16
C ALA A 403 5.20 9.84 21.90
N GLU A 404 6.00 10.89 21.65
CA GLU A 404 5.53 12.27 21.55
C GLU A 404 4.86 12.56 20.19
N PRO A 405 3.92 13.53 20.14
CA PRO A 405 3.37 14.02 18.88
C PRO A 405 4.47 14.65 18.02
N ASN A 406 4.44 14.41 16.71
CA ASN A 406 5.40 14.97 15.77
C ASN A 406 5.14 16.48 15.57
N PRO A 407 6.01 17.41 16.00
CA PRO A 407 5.73 18.85 16.01
C PRO A 407 5.55 19.50 14.63
N PHE A 408 5.85 18.77 13.55
CA PHE A 408 5.69 19.19 12.15
C PHE A 408 4.45 18.60 11.49
N TRP A 409 3.96 17.44 11.96
CA TRP A 409 2.86 16.70 11.35
C TRP A 409 1.71 16.49 12.33
N GLU A 410 0.64 17.29 12.16
CA GLU A 410 -0.53 17.25 13.04
C GLU A 410 -1.18 15.86 13.06
N GLY A 411 -1.40 15.34 14.27
CA GLY A 411 -2.06 14.05 14.47
C GLY A 411 -1.15 12.84 14.28
N ASN A 412 0.14 13.04 14.03
CA ASN A 412 1.13 11.97 14.01
C ASN A 412 1.84 11.87 15.36
N TYR A 413 2.09 10.64 15.82
CA TYR A 413 2.86 10.35 17.03
C TYR A 413 3.97 9.39 16.71
N LYS A 414 5.20 9.67 17.16
CA LYS A 414 6.29 8.69 17.04
C LYS A 414 5.93 7.42 17.82
N VAL A 415 6.26 6.24 17.31
CA VAL A 415 5.98 4.97 18.00
C VAL A 415 7.24 4.18 18.27
N LYS A 416 7.23 3.46 19.40
CA LYS A 416 8.24 2.45 19.71
C LYS A 416 8.00 1.25 18.80
N TYR A 417 8.48 1.36 17.57
CA TYR A 417 8.12 0.48 16.45
C TYR A 417 8.53 -1.00 16.66
N TRP A 418 9.41 -1.28 17.63
CA TRP A 418 9.82 -2.62 18.03
C TRP A 418 8.78 -3.37 18.89
N THR A 419 7.80 -2.67 19.46
CA THR A 419 6.86 -3.24 20.43
C THR A 419 5.87 -4.21 19.78
N ALA A 420 5.48 -5.25 20.53
CA ALA A 420 4.50 -6.23 20.06
C ALA A 420 3.11 -5.61 19.81
N GLU A 421 2.77 -4.56 20.55
CA GLU A 421 1.52 -3.81 20.39
C GLU A 421 1.49 -3.09 19.04
N TRP A 422 2.54 -2.35 18.69
CA TRP A 422 2.63 -1.69 17.38
C TRP A 422 2.67 -2.69 16.23
N LYS A 423 3.44 -3.78 16.35
CA LYS A 423 3.45 -4.84 15.34
C LYS A 423 2.05 -5.40 15.06
N LYS A 424 1.18 -5.53 16.08
CA LYS A 424 -0.22 -5.96 15.92
C LYS A 424 -1.10 -4.92 15.23
N VAL A 425 -0.81 -3.63 15.39
CA VAL A 425 -1.49 -2.57 14.64
C VAL A 425 -1.15 -2.68 13.15
N LEU A 426 0.14 -2.90 12.85
CA LEU A 426 0.61 -3.06 11.48
C LEU A 426 0.16 -4.37 10.83
N PHE A 427 0.28 -5.52 11.52
CA PHE A 427 -0.03 -6.82 10.94
C PHE A 427 -0.37 -7.89 12.00
N GLY A 428 -1.14 -8.90 11.59
CA GLY A 428 -1.37 -10.13 12.37
C GLY A 428 -2.81 -10.31 12.84
N LEU A 429 -3.62 -9.26 12.76
CA LEU A 429 -5.05 -9.26 13.07
C LEU A 429 -5.86 -8.99 11.80
N GLU A 430 -7.17 -9.26 11.85
CA GLU A 430 -8.07 -9.07 10.71
C GLU A 430 -8.18 -7.60 10.28
N ASP A 431 -8.02 -6.67 11.22
CA ASP A 431 -8.11 -5.22 11.03
C ASP A 431 -6.74 -4.52 11.04
N SER A 432 -5.65 -5.29 11.09
CA SER A 432 -4.29 -4.72 11.01
C SER A 432 -4.04 -4.08 9.65
N TYR A 433 -3.30 -2.99 9.61
CA TYR A 433 -3.21 -2.13 8.42
C TYR A 433 -2.66 -2.86 7.19
N LEU A 434 -1.57 -3.62 7.33
CA LEU A 434 -1.01 -4.43 6.25
C LEU A 434 -1.96 -5.54 5.80
N ASP A 435 -2.76 -6.14 6.69
CA ASP A 435 -3.76 -7.14 6.28
C ASP A 435 -4.85 -6.52 5.40
N LEU A 436 -5.22 -5.26 5.66
CA LEU A 436 -6.14 -4.51 4.80
C LEU A 436 -5.52 -4.19 3.44
N ILE A 437 -4.26 -3.76 3.41
CA ILE A 437 -3.50 -3.51 2.18
C ILE A 437 -3.41 -4.78 1.31
N LEU A 438 -3.06 -5.92 1.93
CA LEU A 438 -3.00 -7.21 1.23
C LEU A 438 -4.39 -7.65 0.74
N ARG A 439 -5.44 -7.44 1.54
CA ARG A 439 -6.83 -7.74 1.14
C ARG A 439 -7.24 -6.95 -0.10
N ALA A 440 -6.92 -5.65 -0.14
CA ALA A 440 -7.12 -4.74 -1.26
C ALA A 440 -6.22 -5.05 -2.46
N ASN A 441 -5.25 -5.97 -2.34
CA ASN A 441 -4.41 -6.45 -3.43
C ASN A 441 -3.46 -5.40 -4.01
N PHE A 442 -2.94 -4.50 -3.18
CA PHE A 442 -1.81 -3.65 -3.60
C PHE A 442 -0.60 -4.51 -4.00
N ASP A 443 0.19 -3.99 -4.94
CA ASP A 443 1.42 -4.65 -5.41
C ASP A 443 2.58 -4.48 -4.42
N GLY A 444 2.48 -3.53 -3.49
CA GLY A 444 3.50 -3.27 -2.48
C GLY A 444 3.11 -2.23 -1.45
N VAL A 445 4.05 -1.92 -0.57
CA VAL A 445 3.96 -0.87 0.45
C VAL A 445 5.09 0.13 0.31
N PHE A 446 4.72 1.40 0.47
CA PHE A 446 5.61 2.54 0.68
C PHE A 446 5.66 2.81 2.18
N LEU A 447 6.74 2.34 2.81
CA LEU A 447 6.99 2.35 4.24
C LEU A 447 7.62 3.67 4.65
N ASP A 448 6.85 4.47 5.36
CA ASP A 448 7.27 5.82 5.74
C ASP A 448 7.82 5.90 7.16
N VAL A 449 8.59 6.97 7.43
CA VAL A 449 9.22 7.27 8.72
C VAL A 449 10.23 6.19 9.15
N ILE A 450 11.05 5.75 8.20
CA ILE A 450 12.14 4.79 8.48
C ILE A 450 13.18 5.40 9.42
N ASP A 451 13.44 6.69 9.31
CA ASP A 451 14.28 7.50 10.20
C ASP A 451 13.79 7.59 11.65
N ALA A 452 12.65 6.98 12.02
CA ALA A 452 12.25 6.86 13.42
C ALA A 452 13.33 6.22 14.30
N TYR A 453 14.25 5.42 13.73
CA TYR A 453 15.39 4.92 14.51
C TYR A 453 16.31 6.06 14.98
N GLU A 454 16.49 7.13 14.22
CA GLU A 454 17.34 8.27 14.55
C GLU A 454 16.80 9.02 15.76
N TYR A 455 15.48 9.25 15.78
CA TYR A 455 14.78 9.83 16.93
C TYR A 455 15.08 9.10 18.25
N PHE A 456 15.08 7.76 18.24
CA PHE A 456 15.36 6.99 19.46
C PHE A 456 16.87 6.83 19.75
N GLU A 457 17.74 6.98 18.76
CA GLU A 457 19.20 7.00 18.95
C GLU A 457 19.70 8.31 19.56
N SER A 458 19.17 9.46 19.10
CA SER A 458 19.59 10.79 19.54
C SER A 458 19.11 11.11 20.97
N GLY A 459 17.95 10.56 21.37
CA GLY A 459 17.34 10.85 22.66
C GLY A 459 16.80 12.29 22.78
N GLU A 460 16.72 13.02 21.68
CA GLU A 460 16.15 14.37 21.55
C GLU A 460 15.15 14.41 20.38
N ASP A 461 14.20 15.35 20.44
CA ASP A 461 13.21 15.64 19.38
C ASP A 461 13.92 16.08 18.09
N ASP A 462 14.30 15.12 17.26
CA ASP A 462 15.12 15.42 16.10
C ASP A 462 14.34 16.15 15.00
N LYS A 463 15.02 17.11 14.36
CA LYS A 463 14.48 18.07 13.39
C LYS A 463 14.52 17.56 11.94
N PHE A 464 14.80 16.28 11.74
CA PHE A 464 15.07 15.69 10.43
C PHE A 464 13.96 14.73 9.96
N ALA A 465 12.72 14.95 10.42
CA ALA A 465 11.53 14.26 9.94
C ALA A 465 10.92 14.98 8.73
#